data_AF-A0A6J8C3Z8-F1
#
_entry.id   AF-A0A6J8C3Z8-F1
#
_cell.length_a   1.000
_cell.length_b   1.000
_cell.length_c   1.000
_cell.angle_alpha   90.00
_cell.angle_beta   90.00
_cell.angle_gamma   90.00
#
_symmetry.space_group_name_H-M   'P 1'
#
loop_
_entity.id
_entity.type
_entity.pdbx_description
1 polymer ?
#
loop_
_entity_poly.entity_id
_entity_poly.type
_entity_poly.pdbx_seq_one_letter_code
_entity_poly.pdbx_strand_id
1 'polypeptide(L)'
;MNIDRKYSEIDMTFKWETISKEKIYTVLEESSTRDEILGYENTPFEINCSGVERAEQQLNNIFKTLTMRSCKIIKSFRKKKLKKKKPWEDRELADVKKTVSNLAKLLRINPYNLNLRNNFLGHSLRDTDPKQYWKLSKSLKYENTNNKIELQAGFPEIIDHFKHQGETVNYDKEFETKIETDILSETDALLFNEVTDKPFTINEVNKCIQKLKTGKSSGPDRISNEIIKYSGVVTCKAITKLFNLILDSGKYPSNWRKSFTILIHKAGEARY
;
A
#
# COMPACT_ATOMS: atom_id res chain seq x y z
N MET A 1 -3.55 -23.27 -3.48
CA MET A 1 -4.32 -22.05 -3.12
C MET A 1 -4.24 -21.06 -4.27
N ASN A 2 -5.35 -20.96 -5.01
CA ASN A 2 -5.54 -19.98 -6.08
C ASN A 2 -5.59 -18.59 -5.45
N ILE A 3 -4.61 -17.74 -5.76
CA ILE A 3 -4.68 -16.32 -5.43
C ILE A 3 -5.56 -15.66 -6.49
N ASP A 4 -6.65 -15.07 -6.01
CA ASP A 4 -7.78 -14.53 -6.74
C ASP A 4 -7.44 -13.78 -8.03
N ARG A 5 -7.93 -14.31 -9.16
CA ARG A 5 -8.28 -13.51 -10.34
C ARG A 5 -9.60 -12.77 -10.06
N LYS A 6 -9.56 -11.72 -9.22
CA LYS A 6 -10.55 -10.64 -9.25
C LYS A 6 -9.92 -9.42 -9.93
N TYR A 7 -9.65 -9.57 -11.23
CA TYR A 7 -9.40 -8.45 -12.13
C TYR A 7 -10.62 -8.32 -13.05
N SER A 8 -11.77 -8.02 -12.47
CA SER A 8 -13.03 -7.82 -13.17
C SER A 8 -13.41 -6.35 -13.12
N GLU A 9 -12.69 -5.55 -13.92
CA GLU A 9 -13.18 -4.32 -14.54
C GLU A 9 -12.02 -3.83 -15.41
N ILE A 10 -12.28 -3.60 -16.69
CA ILE A 10 -11.29 -3.08 -17.62
C ILE A 10 -10.87 -1.71 -17.08
N ASP A 11 -9.62 -1.65 -16.59
CA ASP A 11 -9.05 -0.53 -15.85
C ASP A 11 -8.97 0.72 -16.75
N MET A 12 -10.04 1.51 -16.79
CA MET A 12 -10.10 2.75 -17.55
C MET A 12 -9.29 3.81 -16.80
N THR A 13 -8.15 4.19 -17.38
CA THR A 13 -7.32 5.27 -16.85
C THR A 13 -7.64 6.55 -17.58
N PHE A 14 -8.07 7.58 -16.85
CA PHE A 14 -8.32 8.90 -17.42
C PHE A 14 -7.01 9.67 -17.48
N LYS A 15 -6.75 10.33 -18.61
CA LYS A 15 -5.61 11.24 -18.75
C LYS A 15 -6.11 12.65 -18.98
N TRP A 16 -5.62 13.56 -18.14
CA TRP A 16 -5.82 14.99 -18.28
C TRP A 16 -5.12 15.53 -19.53
N GLU A 17 -5.81 16.35 -20.32
CA GLU A 17 -5.27 17.07 -21.48
C GLU A 17 -5.53 18.58 -21.34
N THR A 18 -4.79 19.42 -22.08
CA THR A 18 -4.95 20.88 -22.03
C THR A 18 -6.39 21.32 -22.35
N ILE A 19 -7.04 20.62 -23.29
CA ILE A 19 -8.43 20.86 -23.71
C ILE A 19 -9.43 20.37 -22.66
N SER A 20 -9.05 19.47 -21.74
CA SER A 20 -9.94 18.95 -20.70
C SER A 20 -10.49 20.05 -19.80
N LYS A 21 -9.73 21.14 -19.59
CA LYS A 21 -10.21 22.30 -18.82
C LYS A 21 -11.45 22.94 -19.45
N GLU A 22 -11.39 23.23 -20.74
CA GLU A 22 -12.50 23.86 -21.48
C GLU A 22 -13.71 22.93 -21.54
N LYS A 23 -13.46 21.63 -21.77
CA LYS A 23 -14.50 20.59 -21.76
C LYS A 23 -15.23 20.47 -20.42
N ILE A 24 -14.56 20.71 -19.29
CA ILE A 24 -15.26 20.70 -17.99
C ILE A 24 -16.28 21.82 -17.93
N TYR A 25 -15.92 23.02 -18.37
CA TYR A 25 -16.86 24.14 -18.36
C TYR A 25 -18.07 23.86 -19.25
N THR A 26 -17.86 23.31 -20.45
CA THR A 26 -18.98 22.93 -21.33
C THR A 26 -19.87 21.86 -20.68
N VAL A 27 -19.29 20.84 -20.03
CA VAL A 27 -20.07 19.78 -19.36
C VAL A 27 -20.83 20.33 -18.15
N LEU A 28 -20.24 21.26 -17.40
CA LEU A 28 -20.94 21.95 -16.30
C LEU A 28 -22.10 22.83 -16.79
N GLU A 29 -22.09 23.23 -18.06
CA GLU A 29 -23.17 23.99 -18.67
C GLU A 29 -24.32 23.13 -19.21
N GLU A 30 -24.12 21.81 -19.31
CA GLU A 30 -25.16 20.89 -19.75
C GLU A 30 -26.28 20.75 -18.71
N SER A 31 -27.55 20.76 -19.16
CA SER A 31 -28.73 20.68 -18.27
C SER A 31 -28.66 19.47 -17.34
N SER A 32 -28.35 18.29 -17.88
CA SER A 32 -28.28 17.04 -17.11
C SER A 32 -27.30 17.11 -15.95
N THR A 33 -26.11 17.70 -16.13
CA THR A 33 -25.11 17.79 -15.06
C THR A 33 -25.51 18.87 -14.06
N ARG A 34 -26.10 19.99 -14.50
CA ARG A 34 -26.66 21.00 -13.59
C ARG A 34 -27.75 20.43 -12.71
N ASP A 35 -28.64 19.60 -13.25
CA ASP A 35 -29.72 18.97 -12.49
C ASP A 35 -29.18 18.00 -11.45
N GLU A 36 -28.13 17.22 -11.77
CA GLU A 36 -27.43 16.37 -10.79
C GLU A 36 -26.80 17.19 -9.66
N ILE A 37 -26.15 18.31 -10.00
CA ILE A 37 -25.53 19.22 -9.03
C ILE A 37 -26.59 19.86 -8.12
N LEU A 38 -27.67 20.37 -8.70
CA LEU A 38 -28.78 20.96 -7.95
C LEU A 38 -29.46 19.91 -7.06
N GLY A 39 -29.60 18.68 -7.57
CA GLY A 39 -30.06 17.53 -6.78
C GLY A 39 -29.20 17.30 -5.56
N TYR A 40 -27.87 17.31 -5.71
CA TYR A 40 -26.94 17.17 -4.59
C TYR A 40 -27.04 18.34 -3.59
N GLU A 41 -27.11 19.58 -4.08
CA GLU A 41 -27.23 20.78 -3.23
C GLU A 41 -28.52 20.75 -2.40
N ASN A 42 -29.64 20.31 -2.99
CA ASN A 42 -30.96 20.29 -2.34
C ASN A 42 -31.23 19.03 -1.51
N THR A 43 -30.50 17.93 -1.71
CA THR A 43 -30.73 16.69 -0.96
C THR A 43 -30.30 16.87 0.50
N PRO A 44 -31.19 16.73 1.50
CA PRO A 44 -30.76 16.64 2.89
C PRO A 44 -30.11 15.27 3.12
N PHE A 45 -28.90 15.27 3.66
CA PHE A 45 -28.22 14.04 4.09
C PHE A 45 -28.38 13.89 5.60
N GLU A 46 -28.62 12.66 6.05
CA GLU A 46 -28.73 12.34 7.47
C GLU A 46 -27.36 12.45 8.15
N ILE A 47 -27.32 12.94 9.39
CA ILE A 47 -26.09 13.09 10.19
C ILE A 47 -25.73 11.73 10.81
N ASN A 48 -25.39 10.77 9.95
CA ASN A 48 -25.01 9.42 10.33
C ASN A 48 -24.04 8.81 9.29
N CYS A 49 -23.52 7.61 9.56
CA CYS A 49 -22.60 6.92 8.64
C CYS A 49 -23.18 6.76 7.22
N SER A 50 -24.45 6.35 7.12
CA SER A 50 -25.12 6.12 5.82
C SER A 50 -25.31 7.42 5.02
N GLY A 51 -25.62 8.53 5.69
CA GLY A 51 -25.76 9.84 5.05
C GLY A 51 -24.44 10.33 4.48
N VAL A 52 -23.33 10.17 5.23
CA VAL A 52 -21.98 10.49 4.76
C VAL A 52 -21.57 9.62 3.57
N GLU A 53 -21.84 8.31 3.61
CA GLU A 53 -21.54 7.41 2.49
C GLU A 53 -22.36 7.75 1.24
N ARG A 54 -23.65 8.06 1.40
CA ARG A 54 -24.51 8.48 0.30
C ARG A 54 -24.06 9.81 -0.31
N ALA A 55 -23.70 10.77 0.54
CA ALA A 55 -23.18 12.07 0.11
C ALA A 55 -21.86 11.91 -0.68
N GLU A 56 -20.94 11.07 -0.20
CA GLU A 56 -19.69 10.77 -0.91
C GLU A 56 -19.95 10.07 -2.26
N GLN A 57 -20.86 9.11 -2.29
CA GLN A 57 -21.18 8.36 -3.50
C GLN A 57 -21.79 9.26 -4.58
N GLN A 58 -22.74 10.13 -4.21
CA GLN A 58 -23.33 11.07 -5.15
C GLN A 58 -22.30 12.08 -5.68
N LEU A 59 -21.46 12.62 -4.79
CA LEU A 59 -20.38 13.53 -5.18
C LEU A 59 -19.40 12.86 -6.16
N ASN A 60 -18.99 11.62 -5.86
CA ASN A 60 -18.12 10.84 -6.73
C ASN A 60 -18.75 10.54 -8.09
N ASN A 61 -20.07 10.31 -8.14
CA ASN A 61 -20.77 10.09 -9.41
C ASN A 61 -20.71 11.34 -10.28
N ILE A 62 -20.94 12.53 -9.71
CA ILE A 62 -20.79 13.81 -10.42
C ILE A 62 -19.37 13.94 -10.97
N PHE A 63 -18.34 13.68 -10.14
CA PHE A 63 -16.95 13.74 -10.59
C PHE A 63 -16.62 12.71 -11.66
N LYS A 64 -17.18 11.50 -11.60
CA LYS A 64 -17.01 10.47 -12.63
C LYS A 64 -17.64 10.90 -13.94
N THR A 65 -18.85 11.47 -13.92
CA THR A 65 -19.51 12.02 -15.11
C THR A 65 -18.66 13.11 -15.76
N LEU A 66 -18.16 14.07 -14.95
CA LEU A 66 -17.26 15.12 -15.40
C LEU A 66 -15.99 14.53 -16.01
N THR A 67 -15.35 13.59 -15.33
CA THR A 67 -14.10 12.97 -15.77
C THR A 67 -14.30 12.21 -17.09
N MET A 68 -15.38 11.45 -17.20
CA MET A 68 -15.68 10.63 -18.37
C MET A 68 -15.95 11.47 -19.63
N ARG A 69 -16.59 12.63 -19.47
CA ARG A 69 -16.90 13.54 -20.59
C ARG A 69 -15.75 14.49 -20.93
N SER A 70 -14.91 14.87 -19.96
CA SER A 70 -13.84 15.85 -20.16
C SER A 70 -12.46 15.26 -20.45
N CYS A 71 -12.15 14.08 -19.92
CA CYS A 71 -10.82 13.47 -20.00
C CYS A 71 -10.74 12.41 -21.10
N LYS A 72 -9.53 12.19 -21.61
CA LYS A 72 -9.27 11.10 -22.56
C LYS A 72 -9.23 9.77 -21.81
N ILE A 73 -10.04 8.82 -22.28
CA ILE A 73 -10.03 7.44 -21.77
C ILE A 73 -8.85 6.71 -22.42
N ILE A 74 -7.85 6.36 -21.61
CA ILE A 74 -6.77 5.47 -22.02
C ILE A 74 -7.16 4.07 -21.60
N LYS A 75 -7.31 3.18 -22.58
CA LYS A 75 -7.37 1.73 -22.32
C LYS A 75 -6.02 1.31 -21.78
N SER A 76 -5.99 0.66 -20.61
CA SER A 76 -4.77 0.08 -20.02
C SER A 76 -3.94 -0.61 -21.11
N PHE A 77 -2.81 0.01 -21.49
CA PHE A 77 -1.87 -0.62 -22.39
C PHE A 77 -1.15 -1.69 -21.58
N ARG A 78 -1.50 -2.98 -21.78
CA ARG A 78 -0.66 -4.07 -21.29
C ARG A 78 0.73 -3.81 -21.85
N LYS A 79 1.69 -3.43 -21.00
CA LYS A 79 3.10 -3.38 -21.41
C LYS A 79 3.42 -4.77 -21.97
N LYS A 80 3.69 -4.86 -23.29
CA LYS A 80 4.29 -6.07 -23.86
C LYS A 80 5.51 -6.35 -22.99
N LYS A 81 5.59 -7.54 -22.38
CA LYS A 81 6.79 -7.95 -21.64
C LYS A 81 7.96 -7.69 -22.58
N LEU A 82 8.85 -6.76 -22.22
CA LEU A 82 10.11 -6.58 -22.93
C LEU A 82 10.72 -7.98 -23.04
N LYS A 83 11.02 -8.43 -24.26
CA LYS A 83 11.73 -9.70 -24.45
C LYS A 83 12.99 -9.59 -23.59
N LYS A 84 13.10 -10.41 -22.54
CA LYS A 84 14.30 -10.45 -21.71
C LYS A 84 15.46 -10.68 -22.68
N LYS A 85 16.44 -9.78 -22.71
CA LYS A 85 17.69 -10.03 -23.45
C LYS A 85 18.21 -11.40 -23.01
N LYS A 86 18.80 -12.17 -23.92
CA LYS A 86 19.49 -13.41 -23.52
C LYS A 86 20.42 -13.05 -22.36
N PRO A 87 20.35 -13.75 -21.22
CA PRO A 87 21.29 -13.54 -20.13
C PRO A 87 22.72 -13.59 -20.68
N TRP A 88 23.61 -12.76 -20.14
CA TRP A 88 25.02 -12.79 -20.50
C TRP A 88 25.71 -14.09 -20.03
N GLU A 89 25.05 -14.82 -19.12
CA GLU A 89 25.51 -16.09 -18.57
C GLU A 89 24.92 -17.28 -19.35
N ASP A 90 25.77 -18.29 -19.57
CA ASP A 90 25.35 -19.56 -20.15
C ASP A 90 24.52 -20.38 -19.16
N ARG A 91 23.75 -21.34 -19.69
CA ARG A 91 22.78 -22.15 -18.93
C ARG A 91 23.40 -22.85 -17.73
N GLU A 92 24.59 -23.41 -17.92
CA GLU A 92 25.32 -24.13 -16.87
C GLU A 92 25.69 -23.20 -15.71
N LEU A 93 26.13 -21.98 -16.01
CA LEU A 93 26.48 -20.99 -14.98
C LEU A 93 25.24 -20.51 -14.22
N ALA A 94 24.10 -20.35 -14.90
CA ALA A 94 22.83 -20.00 -14.27
C ALA A 94 22.35 -21.11 -13.31
N ASP A 95 22.49 -22.38 -13.70
CA ASP A 95 22.13 -23.52 -12.87
C ASP A 95 23.05 -23.64 -11.65
N VAL A 96 24.36 -23.43 -11.80
CA VAL A 96 25.32 -23.39 -10.68
C VAL A 96 25.02 -22.24 -9.71
N LYS A 97 24.73 -21.03 -10.20
CA LYS A 97 24.36 -19.91 -9.31
C LYS A 97 23.07 -20.20 -8.53
N LYS A 98 22.11 -20.88 -9.17
CA LYS A 98 20.85 -21.28 -8.53
C LYS A 98 21.07 -22.34 -7.46
N THR A 99 21.91 -23.35 -7.71
CA THR A 99 22.24 -24.38 -6.71
C THR A 99 22.99 -23.76 -5.53
N VAL A 100 24.00 -22.94 -5.77
CA VAL A 100 24.77 -22.22 -4.73
C VAL A 100 23.85 -21.32 -3.89
N SER A 101 22.95 -20.57 -4.52
CA SER A 101 21.98 -19.72 -3.81
C SER A 101 21.01 -20.52 -2.94
N ASN A 102 20.56 -21.68 -3.41
CA ASN A 102 19.69 -22.55 -2.63
C ASN A 102 20.44 -23.19 -1.46
N LEU A 103 21.67 -23.65 -1.67
CA LEU A 103 22.53 -24.19 -0.61
C LEU A 103 22.85 -23.12 0.45
N ALA A 104 23.10 -21.87 0.04
CA ALA A 104 23.28 -20.75 0.97
C ALA A 104 22.03 -20.48 1.82
N LYS A 105 20.84 -20.54 1.23
CA LYS A 105 19.57 -20.41 1.96
C LYS A 105 19.39 -21.55 2.96
N LEU A 106 19.67 -22.78 2.55
CA LEU A 106 19.56 -23.95 3.42
C LEU A 106 20.59 -23.91 4.56
N LEU A 107 21.80 -23.39 4.33
CA LEU A 107 22.80 -23.15 5.36
C LEU A 107 22.40 -22.08 6.37
N ARG A 108 21.70 -21.02 5.94
CA ARG A 108 21.14 -20.03 6.87
C ARG A 108 20.11 -20.63 7.82
N ILE A 109 19.36 -21.64 7.35
CA ILE A 109 18.33 -22.33 8.15
C ILE A 109 18.99 -23.41 9.03
N ASN A 110 19.97 -24.14 8.50
CA ASN A 110 20.64 -25.27 9.16
C ASN A 110 22.17 -25.09 9.16
N PRO A 111 22.73 -24.20 10.00
CA PRO A 111 24.14 -23.81 9.94
C PRO A 111 25.13 -24.94 10.28
N TYR A 112 24.70 -25.93 11.07
CA TYR A 112 25.54 -27.06 11.50
C TYR A 112 25.47 -28.28 10.58
N ASN A 113 24.71 -28.23 9.49
CA ASN A 113 24.61 -29.36 8.57
C ASN A 113 25.88 -29.46 7.71
N LEU A 114 26.75 -30.39 8.08
CA LEU A 114 28.05 -30.61 7.44
C LEU A 114 27.91 -30.91 5.94
N ASN A 115 26.93 -31.72 5.55
CA ASN A 115 26.68 -32.08 4.15
C ASN A 115 26.29 -30.86 3.30
N LEU A 116 25.43 -29.97 3.80
CA LEU A 116 25.07 -28.73 3.12
C LEU A 116 26.26 -27.79 2.97
N ARG A 117 27.10 -27.68 4.02
CA ARG A 117 28.30 -26.86 4.03
C ARG A 117 29.32 -27.35 3.01
N ASN A 118 29.52 -28.67 2.96
CA ASN A 118 30.43 -29.32 2.04
C ASN A 118 29.99 -29.19 0.58
N ASN A 119 28.69 -29.36 0.30
CA ASN A 119 28.14 -29.15 -1.04
C ASN A 119 28.28 -27.70 -1.50
N PHE A 120 28.01 -26.73 -0.61
CA PHE A 120 28.18 -25.31 -0.91
C PHE A 120 29.65 -24.96 -1.22
N LEU A 121 30.58 -25.40 -0.37
CA LEU A 121 32.02 -25.20 -0.56
C LEU A 121 32.51 -25.89 -1.83
N GLY A 122 32.04 -27.10 -2.12
CA GLY A 122 32.39 -27.84 -3.33
C GLY A 122 32.01 -27.11 -4.61
N HIS A 123 30.82 -26.51 -4.66
CA HIS A 123 30.39 -25.68 -5.80
C HIS A 123 31.10 -24.32 -5.87
N SER A 124 31.54 -23.78 -4.74
CA SER A 124 32.20 -22.46 -4.67
C SER A 124 33.71 -22.50 -4.93
N LEU A 125 34.39 -23.61 -4.62
CA LEU A 125 35.85 -23.75 -4.63
C LEU A 125 36.41 -24.46 -5.86
N ARG A 126 35.56 -25.17 -6.62
CA ARG A 126 35.99 -26.01 -7.75
C ARG A 126 36.75 -25.23 -8.83
N ASP A 127 36.34 -24.00 -9.10
CA ASP A 127 36.90 -23.16 -10.17
C ASP A 127 37.85 -22.06 -9.65
N THR A 128 37.84 -21.77 -8.34
CA THR A 128 38.64 -20.69 -7.72
C THR A 128 39.93 -21.19 -7.08
N ASP A 129 39.94 -22.37 -6.46
CA ASP A 129 41.16 -22.99 -5.91
C ASP A 129 41.04 -24.54 -5.87
N PRO A 130 41.48 -25.23 -6.93
CA PRO A 130 41.40 -26.69 -7.02
C PRO A 130 42.17 -27.43 -5.91
N LYS A 131 43.24 -26.83 -5.35
CA LYS A 131 44.04 -27.48 -4.31
C LYS A 131 43.30 -27.49 -2.97
N GLN A 132 42.63 -26.39 -2.61
CA GLN A 132 41.74 -26.32 -1.45
C GLN A 132 40.59 -27.34 -1.58
N TYR A 133 39.98 -27.43 -2.77
CA TYR A 133 38.91 -28.40 -3.06
C TYR A 133 39.36 -29.85 -2.82
N TRP A 134 40.52 -30.26 -3.35
CA TRP A 134 41.01 -31.63 -3.18
C TRP A 134 41.43 -31.93 -1.73
N LYS A 135 41.91 -30.93 -0.98
CA LYS A 135 42.23 -31.08 0.46
C LYS A 135 40.95 -31.31 1.28
N LEU A 136 39.90 -30.53 1.02
CA LEU A 136 38.58 -30.69 1.63
C LEU A 136 37.94 -32.04 1.25
N SER A 137 37.93 -32.39 -0.04
CA SER A 137 37.38 -33.66 -0.54
C SER A 137 38.06 -34.88 0.08
N LYS A 138 39.38 -34.82 0.33
CA LYS A 138 40.11 -35.88 1.04
C LYS A 138 39.75 -35.96 2.52
N SER A 139 39.55 -34.83 3.21
CA SER A 139 39.10 -34.85 4.62
C SER A 139 37.72 -35.48 4.78
N LEU A 140 36.83 -35.29 3.81
CA LEU A 140 35.46 -35.83 3.82
C LEU A 140 35.38 -37.34 3.62
N LYS A 141 36.38 -37.94 2.97
CA LYS A 141 36.46 -39.42 2.84
C LYS A 141 36.95 -40.08 4.13
N TYR A 142 37.58 -39.33 5.03
CA TYR A 142 38.18 -39.86 6.25
C TYR A 142 37.23 -39.81 7.46
N GLU A 143 36.20 -38.97 7.45
CA GLU A 143 35.27 -38.82 8.59
C GLU A 143 34.08 -39.80 8.61
N ASN A 144 33.93 -40.67 7.59
CA ASN A 144 32.75 -41.52 7.49
C ASN A 144 32.93 -42.96 8.03
N THR A 145 33.93 -43.22 8.88
CA THR A 145 34.10 -44.56 9.49
C THR A 145 34.15 -44.61 11.00
N ASN A 146 34.26 -43.50 11.72
CA ASN A 146 34.15 -43.52 13.18
C ASN A 146 33.80 -42.12 13.67
N ASN A 147 32.56 -41.91 14.10
CA ASN A 147 32.24 -41.19 15.34
C ASN A 147 30.72 -40.99 15.47
N LYS A 148 30.14 -41.80 16.36
CA LYS A 148 28.89 -41.52 17.06
C LYS A 148 29.18 -40.35 18.02
N ILE A 149 28.79 -39.14 17.65
CA ILE A 149 28.82 -37.98 18.57
C ILE A 149 27.37 -37.68 18.94
N GLU A 150 27.03 -38.04 20.18
CA GLU A 150 25.85 -37.53 20.87
C GLU A 150 25.95 -36.01 20.92
N LEU A 151 24.88 -35.35 20.45
CA LEU A 151 24.67 -33.91 20.65
C LEU A 151 24.49 -33.67 22.15
N GLN A 152 25.58 -33.32 22.83
CA GLN A 152 25.54 -32.82 24.19
C GLN A 152 24.73 -31.51 24.20
N ALA A 153 23.57 -31.58 24.84
CA ALA A 153 22.65 -30.48 25.00
C ALA A 153 23.33 -29.32 25.76
N GLY A 154 23.47 -28.18 25.09
CA GLY A 154 23.54 -26.86 25.72
C GLY A 154 22.52 -26.00 24.99
N PHE A 155 21.57 -25.31 25.62
CA PHE A 155 21.47 -24.77 26.96
C PHE A 155 20.00 -24.82 27.41
N PRO A 156 19.63 -25.55 28.48
CA PRO A 156 18.27 -25.51 29.04
C PRO A 156 17.90 -24.11 29.57
N GLU A 157 18.89 -23.35 30.06
CA GLU A 157 18.68 -22.05 30.70
C GLU A 157 18.19 -20.95 29.75
N ILE A 158 18.57 -21.00 28.47
CA ILE A 158 18.12 -20.01 27.48
C ILE A 158 16.66 -20.26 27.09
N ILE A 159 16.25 -21.53 27.01
CA ILE A 159 14.87 -21.90 26.69
C ILE A 159 13.93 -21.55 27.85
N ASP A 160 14.37 -21.75 29.10
CA ASP A 160 13.59 -21.33 30.28
C ASP A 160 13.56 -19.81 30.49
N HIS A 161 14.63 -19.10 30.09
CA HIS A 161 14.67 -17.63 30.10
C HIS A 161 13.64 -17.02 29.14
N PHE A 162 13.47 -17.60 27.94
CA PHE A 162 12.50 -17.10 26.96
C PHE A 162 11.07 -17.61 27.15
N LYS A 163 10.86 -18.71 27.87
CA LYS A 163 9.50 -19.15 28.26
C LYS A 163 8.83 -18.20 29.25
N HIS A 164 9.59 -17.64 30.20
CA HIS A 164 9.06 -16.68 31.18
C HIS A 164 8.94 -15.24 30.65
N GLN A 165 9.48 -14.94 29.47
CA GLN A 165 9.27 -13.65 28.79
C GLN A 165 8.19 -13.70 27.70
N GLY A 166 7.69 -14.91 27.40
CA GLY A 166 6.64 -15.16 26.41
C GLY A 166 5.28 -15.51 27.01
N GLU A 167 5.11 -15.43 28.35
CA GLU A 167 3.79 -15.41 28.96
C GLU A 167 3.11 -14.10 28.60
N THR A 168 2.26 -14.19 27.58
CA THR A 168 1.08 -13.36 27.33
C THR A 168 1.01 -12.09 28.18
N VAL A 169 1.44 -10.96 27.59
CA VAL A 169 0.91 -9.67 28.02
C VAL A 169 -0.58 -9.70 27.68
N ASN A 170 -1.37 -10.22 28.61
CA ASN A 170 -2.79 -9.98 28.66
C ASN A 170 -2.89 -8.47 28.88
N TYR A 171 -3.11 -7.71 27.81
CA TYR A 171 -3.47 -6.31 27.97
C TYR A 171 -4.73 -6.32 28.84
N ASP A 172 -4.59 -5.89 30.09
CA ASP A 172 -5.69 -5.86 31.04
C ASP A 172 -6.83 -5.07 30.40
N LYS A 173 -8.00 -5.68 30.26
CA LYS A 173 -9.21 -4.98 29.79
C LYS A 173 -9.51 -3.75 30.64
N GLU A 174 -9.06 -3.76 31.90
CA GLU A 174 -9.11 -2.62 32.81
C GLU A 174 -8.19 -1.47 32.39
N PHE A 175 -7.05 -1.76 31.75
CA PHE A 175 -6.15 -0.72 31.23
C PHE A 175 -6.70 -0.08 29.95
N GLU A 176 -7.28 -0.86 29.04
CA GLU A 176 -7.97 -0.31 27.86
C GLU A 176 -9.18 0.53 28.26
N THR A 177 -10.01 0.06 29.19
CA THR A 177 -11.16 0.83 29.68
C THR A 177 -10.75 2.08 30.45
N LYS A 178 -9.65 2.03 31.21
CA LYS A 178 -9.13 3.21 31.92
C LYS A 178 -8.55 4.24 30.97
N ILE A 179 -7.85 3.81 29.92
CA ILE A 179 -7.41 4.70 28.83
C ILE A 179 -8.62 5.32 28.12
N GLU A 180 -9.64 4.53 27.79
CA GLU A 180 -10.86 5.05 27.16
C GLU A 180 -11.57 6.07 28.07
N THR A 181 -11.71 5.80 29.38
CA THR A 181 -12.36 6.73 30.31
C THR A 181 -11.54 7.99 30.55
N ASP A 182 -10.21 7.87 30.64
CA ASP A 182 -9.33 9.01 30.86
C ASP A 182 -9.36 9.93 29.63
N ILE A 183 -9.29 9.36 28.41
CA ILE A 183 -9.44 10.10 27.15
C ILE A 183 -10.82 10.79 27.08
N LEU A 184 -11.91 10.07 27.39
CA LEU A 184 -13.26 10.64 27.38
C LEU A 184 -13.40 11.83 28.34
N SER A 185 -12.84 11.72 29.55
CA SER A 185 -12.91 12.77 30.58
C SER A 185 -12.12 14.03 30.22
N GLU A 186 -10.97 13.87 29.55
CA GLU A 186 -10.12 14.98 29.10
C GLU A 186 -10.70 15.66 27.84
N THR A 187 -11.40 14.90 26.98
CA THR A 187 -12.06 15.44 25.79
C THR A 187 -13.31 16.27 26.10
N ASP A 188 -14.09 15.89 27.14
CA ASP A 188 -15.30 16.63 27.55
C ASP A 188 -14.98 18.01 28.15
N ALA A 189 -13.79 18.20 28.71
CA ALA A 189 -13.32 19.50 29.21
C ALA A 189 -12.82 20.45 28.10
N LEU A 190 -12.51 19.92 26.91
CA LEU A 190 -12.04 20.67 25.73
C LEU A 190 -13.13 20.84 24.64
N LEU A 191 -14.37 20.44 24.94
CA LEU A 191 -15.40 20.04 23.97
C LEU A 191 -16.04 21.17 23.14
N PHE A 192 -15.54 22.40 23.20
CA PHE A 192 -15.91 23.43 22.23
C PHE A 192 -14.76 24.42 22.10
N ASN A 193 -13.89 24.18 21.13
CA ASN A 193 -12.96 25.20 20.71
C ASN A 193 -13.67 26.08 19.69
N GLU A 194 -14.16 27.24 20.14
CA GLU A 194 -14.88 28.24 19.33
C GLU A 194 -14.13 28.62 18.03
N VAL A 195 -12.84 28.29 17.92
CA VAL A 195 -12.03 28.54 16.73
C VAL A 195 -12.02 27.35 15.77
N THR A 196 -12.00 26.10 16.23
CA THR A 196 -11.83 24.91 15.36
C THR A 196 -13.14 24.21 15.01
N ASP A 197 -14.18 24.35 15.83
CA ASP A 197 -15.42 23.58 15.68
C ASP A 197 -16.48 24.33 14.86
N LYS A 198 -16.05 25.36 14.13
CA LYS A 198 -16.91 26.12 13.21
C LYS A 198 -17.09 25.34 11.89
N PRO A 199 -18.30 25.39 11.29
CA PRO A 199 -18.51 24.84 9.96
C PRO A 199 -17.54 25.42 8.94
N PHE A 200 -17.01 24.57 8.08
CA PHE A 200 -16.16 24.98 6.97
C PHE A 200 -16.92 25.92 6.04
N THR A 201 -16.24 26.99 5.63
CA THR A 201 -16.76 27.93 4.64
C THR A 201 -16.33 27.55 3.22
N ILE A 202 -17.14 27.93 2.24
CA ILE A 202 -16.83 27.70 0.81
C ILE A 202 -15.49 28.37 0.44
N ASN A 203 -15.16 29.51 1.03
CA ASN A 203 -13.93 30.24 0.75
C ASN A 203 -12.69 29.49 1.26
N GLU A 204 -12.77 28.90 2.45
CA GLU A 204 -11.69 28.05 3.00
C GLU A 204 -11.45 26.83 2.12
N VAL A 205 -12.53 26.13 1.76
CA VAL A 205 -12.47 24.97 0.88
C VAL A 205 -11.89 25.35 -0.48
N ASN A 206 -12.33 26.45 -1.08
CA ASN A 206 -11.79 26.95 -2.35
C ASN A 206 -10.29 27.25 -2.24
N LYS A 207 -9.83 27.94 -1.18
CA LYS A 207 -8.40 28.19 -0.95
C LYS A 207 -7.59 26.89 -0.87
N CYS A 208 -8.13 25.85 -0.24
CA CYS A 208 -7.51 24.52 -0.18
C CYS A 208 -7.47 23.84 -1.55
N ILE A 209 -8.57 23.88 -2.30
CA ILE A 209 -8.65 23.32 -3.67
C ILE A 209 -7.63 23.99 -4.59
N GLN A 210 -7.48 25.32 -4.52
CA GLN A 210 -6.50 26.02 -5.38
C GLN A 210 -5.05 25.65 -5.07
N LYS A 211 -4.75 25.21 -3.84
CA LYS A 211 -3.42 24.71 -3.45
C LYS A 211 -3.14 23.27 -3.90
N LEU A 212 -4.12 22.53 -4.41
CA LEU A 212 -3.91 21.17 -4.92
C LEU A 212 -2.88 21.17 -6.05
N LYS A 213 -1.89 20.28 -5.93
CA LYS A 213 -0.86 20.04 -6.94
C LYS A 213 -1.46 19.22 -8.08
N THR A 214 -1.29 19.68 -9.31
CA THR A 214 -1.63 18.94 -10.53
C THR A 214 -0.54 17.91 -10.87
N GLY A 215 -0.84 16.97 -11.77
CA GLY A 215 0.03 15.88 -12.18
C GLY A 215 0.24 14.82 -11.10
N LYS A 216 -0.68 14.73 -10.13
CA LYS A 216 -0.63 13.74 -9.05
C LYS A 216 -1.51 12.54 -9.39
N SER A 217 -1.10 11.37 -8.90
CA SER A 217 -1.87 10.14 -9.05
C SER A 217 -3.18 10.24 -8.29
N SER A 218 -4.28 9.86 -8.96
CA SER A 218 -5.58 9.70 -8.33
C SER A 218 -5.61 8.50 -7.38
N GLY A 219 -6.52 8.55 -6.41
CA GLY A 219 -6.79 7.43 -5.53
C GLY A 219 -7.63 6.32 -6.19
N PRO A 220 -8.15 5.38 -5.40
CA PRO A 220 -9.07 4.34 -5.86
C PRO A 220 -10.35 4.86 -6.51
N ASP A 221 -10.75 6.09 -6.19
CA ASP A 221 -11.88 6.82 -6.79
C ASP A 221 -11.64 7.25 -8.24
N ARG A 222 -10.37 7.28 -8.68
CA ARG A 222 -9.90 7.77 -10.00
C ARG A 222 -10.21 9.24 -10.28
N ILE A 223 -10.48 10.02 -9.24
CA ILE A 223 -10.73 11.46 -9.38
C ILE A 223 -9.37 12.15 -9.32
N SER A 224 -9.04 12.97 -10.32
CA SER A 224 -7.77 13.69 -10.35
C SER A 224 -7.90 15.08 -9.72
N ASN A 225 -6.80 15.61 -9.19
CA ASN A 225 -6.79 16.94 -8.61
C ASN A 225 -7.19 18.02 -9.62
N GLU A 226 -6.91 17.82 -10.90
CA GLU A 226 -7.34 18.73 -11.97
C GLU A 226 -8.85 18.79 -12.08
N ILE A 227 -9.55 17.66 -12.00
CA ILE A 227 -11.02 17.64 -12.04
C ILE A 227 -11.57 18.50 -10.90
N ILE A 228 -11.10 18.28 -9.67
CA ILE A 228 -11.53 19.03 -8.48
C ILE A 228 -11.20 20.53 -8.60
N LYS A 229 -10.05 20.86 -9.19
CA LYS A 229 -9.57 22.24 -9.30
C LYS A 229 -10.31 23.05 -10.37
N TYR A 230 -10.69 22.43 -11.48
CA TYR A 230 -11.29 23.11 -12.62
C TYR A 230 -12.82 23.03 -12.67
N SER A 231 -13.44 22.20 -11.83
CA SER A 231 -14.90 22.11 -11.70
C SER A 231 -15.56 23.29 -10.97
N GLY A 232 -14.76 24.26 -10.51
CA GLY A 232 -15.24 25.59 -10.10
C GLY A 232 -16.03 25.64 -8.79
N VAL A 233 -16.93 26.63 -8.69
CA VAL A 233 -17.68 26.95 -7.46
C VAL A 233 -18.62 25.81 -7.06
N VAL A 234 -19.17 25.10 -8.03
CA VAL A 234 -20.02 23.91 -7.83
C VAL A 234 -19.33 22.90 -6.92
N THR A 235 -18.08 22.58 -7.23
CA THR A 235 -17.30 21.61 -6.45
C THR A 235 -16.94 22.15 -5.07
N CYS A 236 -16.65 23.44 -4.96
CA CYS A 236 -16.41 24.05 -3.65
C CYS A 236 -17.62 23.90 -2.74
N LYS A 237 -18.83 24.20 -3.23
CA LYS A 237 -20.08 24.03 -2.48
C LYS A 237 -20.31 22.57 -2.08
N ALA A 238 -20.18 21.66 -3.04
CA ALA A 238 -20.46 20.25 -2.81
C ALA A 238 -19.49 19.63 -1.79
N ILE A 239 -18.19 19.92 -1.89
CA ILE A 239 -17.17 19.47 -0.93
C ILE A 239 -17.41 20.10 0.44
N THR A 240 -17.74 21.40 0.50
CA THR A 240 -18.04 22.09 1.76
C THR A 240 -19.20 21.42 2.49
N LYS A 241 -20.27 21.07 1.76
CA LYS A 241 -21.43 20.37 2.30
C LYS A 241 -21.05 19.00 2.86
N LEU A 242 -20.25 18.22 2.12
CA LEU A 242 -19.76 16.92 2.60
C LEU A 242 -18.88 17.06 3.86
N PHE A 243 -17.99 18.05 3.89
CA PHE A 243 -17.08 18.25 5.02
C PHE A 243 -17.81 18.70 6.28
N ASN A 244 -18.82 19.55 6.14
CA ASN A 244 -19.67 19.94 7.27
C ASN A 244 -20.51 18.75 7.76
N LEU A 245 -21.00 17.89 6.86
CA LEU A 245 -21.67 16.65 7.27
C LEU A 245 -20.74 15.70 8.03
N ILE A 246 -19.47 15.62 7.62
CA ILE A 246 -18.43 14.84 8.32
C ILE A 246 -18.14 15.45 9.70
N LEU A 247 -18.05 16.79 9.78
CA LEU A 247 -17.84 17.52 11.04
C LEU A 247 -18.99 17.26 12.02
N ASP A 248 -20.24 17.42 11.57
CA ASP A 248 -21.43 17.27 12.39
C ASP A 248 -21.64 15.82 12.87
N SER A 249 -21.31 14.83 12.02
CA SER A 249 -21.51 13.41 12.35
C SER A 249 -20.32 12.77 13.06
N GLY A 250 -19.12 13.35 12.96
CA GLY A 250 -17.88 12.71 13.35
C GLY A 250 -17.55 11.45 12.55
N LYS A 251 -18.20 11.22 11.40
CA LYS A 251 -18.02 10.02 10.56
C LYS A 251 -17.42 10.39 9.22
N TYR A 252 -16.47 9.58 8.75
CA TYR A 252 -15.83 9.75 7.44
C TYR A 252 -16.24 8.63 6.46
N PRO A 253 -16.21 8.87 5.15
CA PRO A 253 -16.57 7.87 4.15
C PRO A 253 -15.68 6.62 4.25
N SER A 254 -16.28 5.43 4.14
CA SER A 254 -15.52 4.16 4.17
C SER A 254 -14.49 4.06 3.04
N ASN A 255 -14.74 4.68 1.89
CA ASN A 255 -13.82 4.72 0.76
C ASN A 255 -12.51 5.48 1.05
N TRP A 256 -12.52 6.47 1.96
CA TRP A 256 -11.31 7.23 2.32
C TRP A 256 -10.29 6.41 3.10
N ARG A 257 -10.70 5.24 3.65
CA ARG A 257 -9.78 4.27 4.26
C ARG A 257 -9.04 3.40 3.24
N LYS A 258 -9.40 3.47 1.96
CA LYS A 258 -8.81 2.63 0.90
C LYS A 258 -7.72 3.42 0.17
N SER A 259 -6.58 2.77 -0.10
CA SER A 259 -5.47 3.38 -0.84
C SER A 259 -4.78 2.38 -1.77
N PHE A 260 -4.11 2.89 -2.80
CA PHE A 260 -3.23 2.09 -3.65
C PHE A 260 -1.79 2.25 -3.19
N THR A 261 -1.17 1.14 -2.77
CA THR A 261 0.24 1.11 -2.40
C THR A 261 1.07 0.62 -3.57
N ILE A 262 1.91 1.50 -4.12
CA ILE A 262 2.87 1.16 -5.18
C ILE A 262 4.27 1.34 -4.61
N LEU A 263 5.05 0.25 -4.60
CA LEU A 263 6.45 0.29 -4.19
C LEU A 263 7.29 0.95 -5.30
N ILE A 264 7.87 2.10 -4.99
CA ILE A 264 8.79 2.81 -5.89
C ILE A 264 10.21 2.64 -5.34
N HIS A 265 11.09 2.06 -6.16
CA HIS A 265 12.49 1.94 -5.83
C HIS A 265 13.15 3.32 -5.82
N LYS A 266 13.73 3.73 -4.69
CA LYS A 266 14.51 4.97 -4.61
C LYS A 266 15.78 4.81 -5.46
N ALA A 267 16.09 5.77 -6.32
CA ALA A 267 17.34 5.73 -7.08
C ALA A 267 18.53 5.95 -6.12
N GLY A 268 19.47 5.00 -6.09
CA GLY A 268 20.63 4.94 -5.18
C GLY A 268 21.13 3.50 -5.01
N GLU A 269 22.38 3.32 -4.59
CA GLU A 269 23.03 2.00 -4.48
C GLU A 269 22.29 1.04 -3.54
N ALA A 270 21.68 0.00 -4.13
CA ALA A 270 21.53 -1.27 -3.43
C ALA A 270 22.84 -2.05 -3.62
N ARG A 271 23.88 -1.70 -2.85
CA ARG A 271 25.01 -2.59 -2.62
C ARG A 271 24.69 -3.40 -1.37
N TYR A 272 24.33 -4.66 -1.56
CA TYR A 272 24.44 -5.72 -0.56
C TYR A 272 25.23 -6.86 -1.19
#